data_AF-A0A348VT07-F1
#
_entry.id   AF-A0A348VT07-F1
#
_cell.length_a   1.000
_cell.length_b   1.000
_cell.length_c   1.000
_cell.angle_alpha   90.00
_cell.angle_beta   90.00
_cell.angle_gamma   90.00
#
_symmetry.space_group_name_H-M   'P 1'
#
loop_
_entity.id
_entity.type
_entity.pdbx_description
1 polymer ?
#
loop_
_entity_poly.entity_id
_entity_poly.type
_entity_poly.pdbx_seq_one_letter_code
_entity_poly.pdbx_strand_id
1 'polypeptide(L)'
;MDNSTDLCKGSDYADRYDGNTPFSEALVMGRFVNEDMDRFANPAEVGGVVTNVHHLVTHHSPTGFEFGYAGSGPADLALNVCQTYLNIQLYSGEKVKCFDGWCWKLAWGLHQEFKRDIIASVPRSGVSIPFETIDAWFQEHITDDLRQACAVYVDEDVQA
;
A
#
# COMPACT_ATOMS: atom_id res chain seq x y z
N MET A 1 21.72 -3.29 -0.31
CA MET A 1 20.93 -4.33 -0.99
C MET A 1 20.22 -3.66 -2.15
N ASP A 2 20.28 -4.26 -3.34
CA ASP A 2 19.63 -3.73 -4.54
C ASP A 2 18.10 -3.71 -4.36
N ASN A 3 17.48 -2.53 -4.39
CA ASN A 3 16.03 -2.38 -4.24
C ASN A 3 15.25 -2.88 -5.46
N SER A 4 15.93 -3.17 -6.59
CA SER A 4 15.32 -3.56 -7.85
C SER A 4 14.86 -5.02 -7.91
N THR A 5 15.39 -5.92 -7.08
CA THR A 5 15.13 -7.37 -7.22
C THR A 5 13.94 -7.89 -6.40
N ASP A 6 13.41 -7.06 -5.50
CA ASP A 6 12.50 -7.50 -4.43
C ASP A 6 11.03 -7.12 -4.65
N LEU A 7 10.77 -6.32 -5.68
CA LEU A 7 9.42 -5.86 -6.01
C LEU A 7 8.68 -6.89 -6.86
N CYS A 8 7.36 -6.90 -6.73
CA CYS A 8 6.47 -7.74 -7.51
C CYS A 8 6.71 -7.56 -9.02
N LYS A 9 6.71 -8.67 -9.77
CA LYS A 9 6.96 -8.69 -11.23
C LYS A 9 5.67 -8.79 -12.04
N GLY A 10 4.54 -9.08 -11.40
CA GLY A 10 3.24 -9.15 -12.04
C GLY A 10 2.76 -7.76 -12.49
N SER A 11 2.17 -7.69 -13.68
CA SER A 11 1.50 -6.48 -14.18
C SER A 11 0.02 -6.72 -14.51
N ASP A 12 -0.46 -7.95 -14.37
CA ASP A 12 -1.81 -8.38 -14.72
C ASP A 12 -2.80 -8.21 -13.56
N TYR A 13 -2.79 -7.06 -12.90
CA TYR A 13 -3.77 -6.75 -11.85
C TYR A 13 -5.01 -6.07 -12.45
N ALA A 14 -6.17 -6.29 -11.82
CA ALA A 14 -7.43 -5.67 -12.27
C ALA A 14 -7.50 -4.16 -11.96
N ASP A 15 -6.61 -3.66 -11.11
CA ASP A 15 -6.48 -2.24 -10.79
C ASP A 15 -5.68 -1.47 -11.86
N ARG A 16 -5.94 -0.17 -11.95
CA ARG A 16 -5.29 0.76 -12.87
C ARG A 16 -4.45 1.78 -12.11
N TYR A 17 -3.30 2.13 -12.68
CA TYR A 17 -2.46 3.19 -12.14
C TYR A 17 -2.92 4.57 -12.63
N ASP A 18 -3.11 5.51 -11.71
CA ASP A 18 -3.27 6.94 -12.01
C ASP A 18 -1.91 7.64 -12.00
N GLY A 19 -1.44 8.03 -13.18
CA GLY A 19 -0.18 8.78 -13.34
C GLY A 19 -0.33 10.30 -13.30
N ASN A 20 -1.54 10.84 -13.07
CA ASN A 20 -1.77 12.29 -13.11
C ASN A 20 -1.46 12.97 -11.77
N THR A 21 -1.63 12.26 -10.67
CA THR A 21 -1.40 12.79 -9.32
C THR A 21 -0.29 11.99 -8.64
N PRO A 22 0.90 12.58 -8.40
CA PRO A 22 1.95 11.91 -7.63
C PRO A 22 1.48 11.53 -6.22
N PHE A 23 1.91 10.38 -5.70
CA PHE A 23 1.57 9.96 -4.33
C PHE A 23 2.03 10.97 -3.27
N SER A 24 3.13 11.69 -3.53
CA SER A 24 3.64 12.78 -2.68
C SER A 24 2.72 14.00 -2.60
N GLU A 25 1.69 14.08 -3.44
CA GLU A 25 0.68 15.16 -3.40
C GLU A 25 -0.62 14.67 -2.73
N ALA A 26 -1.08 13.48 -3.08
CA ALA A 26 -2.26 12.86 -2.49
C ALA A 26 -2.26 11.35 -2.68
N LEU A 27 -3.00 10.61 -1.83
CA LEU A 27 -3.41 9.25 -2.09
C LEU A 27 -4.74 9.26 -2.86
N VAL A 28 -4.73 8.75 -4.09
CA VAL A 28 -5.92 8.65 -4.94
C VAL A 28 -6.53 7.25 -4.82
N MET A 29 -7.82 7.18 -4.52
CA MET A 29 -8.62 5.96 -4.58
C MET A 29 -9.87 6.26 -5.40
N GLY A 30 -9.92 5.82 -6.64
CA GLY A 30 -11.02 6.06 -7.56
C GLY A 30 -11.63 4.76 -8.09
N ARG A 31 -12.73 4.91 -8.83
CA ARG A 31 -13.37 3.82 -9.57
C ARG A 31 -13.32 4.12 -11.06
N PHE A 32 -13.10 3.09 -11.87
CA PHE A 32 -13.36 3.14 -13.30
C PHE A 32 -14.43 2.10 -13.67
N VAL A 33 -15.21 2.41 -14.70
CA VAL A 33 -16.17 1.46 -15.26
C VAL A 33 -15.43 0.63 -16.30
N ASN A 34 -15.47 -0.70 -16.17
CA ASN A 34 -15.03 -1.57 -17.26
C ASN A 34 -16.17 -1.73 -18.26
N GLU A 35 -15.87 -1.77 -19.56
CA GLU A 35 -16.90 -1.93 -20.61
C GLU A 35 -17.67 -3.26 -20.47
N ASP A 36 -17.02 -4.27 -19.87
CA ASP A 36 -17.59 -5.59 -19.57
C ASP A 36 -18.41 -5.65 -18.27
N MET A 37 -18.51 -4.57 -17.50
CA MET A 37 -19.33 -4.59 -16.28
C MET A 37 -20.82 -4.55 -16.60
N ASP A 38 -21.59 -5.31 -15.81
CA ASP A 38 -23.04 -5.29 -15.87
C ASP A 38 -23.55 -3.85 -15.80
N ARG A 39 -24.25 -3.41 -16.85
CA ARG A 39 -24.85 -2.08 -16.95
C ARG A 39 -25.83 -1.74 -15.82
N PHE A 40 -26.26 -2.73 -15.05
CA PHE A 40 -27.12 -2.58 -13.88
C PHE A 40 -26.34 -2.45 -12.56
N ALA A 41 -25.03 -2.72 -12.56
CA ALA A 41 -24.17 -2.55 -11.40
C ALA A 41 -23.91 -1.06 -11.15
N ASN A 42 -23.97 -0.64 -9.88
CA ASN A 42 -23.58 0.72 -9.50
C ASN A 42 -22.06 0.87 -9.67
N PRO A 43 -21.56 1.66 -10.63
CA PRO A 43 -20.11 1.70 -10.89
C PRO A 43 -19.31 2.29 -9.71
N ALA A 44 -19.98 3.05 -8.83
CA ALA A 44 -19.40 3.53 -7.58
C ALA A 44 -19.20 2.43 -6.52
N GLU A 45 -19.79 1.25 -6.70
CA GLU A 45 -19.70 0.14 -5.75
C GLU A 45 -18.98 -1.08 -6.30
N VAL A 46 -19.04 -1.28 -7.62
CA VAL A 46 -18.54 -2.50 -8.28
C VAL A 46 -17.46 -2.23 -9.33
N GLY A 47 -17.16 -0.96 -9.66
CA GLY A 47 -16.13 -0.55 -10.61
C GLY A 47 -14.71 -0.99 -10.23
N GLY A 48 -13.83 -1.13 -11.23
CA GLY A 48 -12.43 -1.46 -10.98
C GLY A 48 -11.71 -0.32 -10.25
N VAL A 49 -10.65 -0.64 -9.50
CA VAL A 49 -9.91 0.37 -8.73
C VAL A 49 -8.94 1.13 -9.62
N VAL A 50 -8.89 2.45 -9.46
CA VAL A 50 -7.80 3.28 -9.96
C VAL A 50 -7.11 3.97 -8.79
N THR A 51 -5.79 3.91 -8.74
CA THR A 51 -4.98 4.53 -7.66
C THR A 51 -3.61 4.95 -8.17
N ASN A 52 -2.98 5.91 -7.51
CA ASN A 52 -1.62 6.35 -7.81
C ASN A 52 -0.55 5.60 -7.00
N VAL A 53 -0.91 4.46 -6.42
CA VAL A 53 -0.02 3.54 -5.71
C VAL A 53 0.28 2.34 -6.60
N HIS A 54 1.57 2.02 -6.77
CA HIS A 54 1.97 0.84 -7.53
C HIS A 54 1.72 -0.45 -6.74
N HIS A 55 1.39 -1.52 -7.46
CA HIS A 55 1.30 -2.87 -6.91
C HIS A 55 2.71 -3.47 -6.73
N LEU A 56 3.43 -3.00 -5.72
CA LEU A 56 4.80 -3.39 -5.37
C LEU A 56 4.90 -4.76 -4.71
N VAL A 57 3.87 -5.20 -4.00
CA VAL A 57 3.77 -6.49 -3.29
C VAL A 57 2.34 -7.00 -3.29
N THR A 58 2.14 -8.31 -3.28
CA THR A 58 0.82 -8.95 -3.09
C THR A 58 0.90 -9.90 -1.91
N HIS A 59 -0.07 -9.86 -1.00
CA HIS A 59 -0.11 -10.81 0.10
C HIS A 59 -1.51 -11.37 0.37
N HIS A 60 -2.53 -10.51 0.36
CA HIS A 60 -3.89 -10.87 0.75
C HIS A 60 -4.84 -11.09 -0.43
N SER A 61 -4.63 -10.43 -1.57
CA SER A 61 -5.57 -10.40 -2.68
C SER A 61 -4.86 -10.50 -4.04
N PRO A 62 -4.77 -11.70 -4.63
CA PRO A 62 -4.24 -11.87 -5.98
C PRO A 62 -5.14 -11.24 -7.05
N THR A 63 -6.35 -10.79 -6.69
CA THR A 63 -7.31 -10.18 -7.61
C THR A 63 -7.15 -8.67 -7.77
N GLY A 64 -6.33 -8.01 -6.95
CA GLY A 64 -6.05 -6.57 -7.04
C GLY A 64 -6.52 -5.75 -5.84
N PHE A 65 -6.33 -4.44 -5.93
CA PHE A 65 -6.70 -3.49 -4.88
C PHE A 65 -8.20 -3.24 -4.76
N GLU A 66 -8.61 -2.84 -3.54
CA GLU A 66 -9.97 -2.45 -3.19
C GLU A 66 -9.94 -1.42 -2.05
N PHE A 67 -11.06 -0.74 -1.78
CA PHE A 67 -11.18 0.23 -0.68
C PHE A 67 -12.64 0.44 -0.25
N GLY A 68 -12.84 1.10 0.90
CA GLY A 68 -14.16 1.44 1.46
C GLY A 68 -14.89 0.27 2.12
N TYR A 69 -14.17 -0.78 2.52
CA TYR A 69 -14.65 -1.85 3.39
C TYR A 69 -13.47 -2.60 4.03
N ALA A 70 -13.76 -3.43 5.04
CA ALA A 70 -12.76 -4.32 5.63
C ALA A 70 -12.64 -5.61 4.81
N GLY A 71 -11.51 -5.82 4.12
CA GLY A 71 -11.26 -7.03 3.33
C GLY A 71 -9.81 -7.19 2.90
N SER A 72 -9.54 -8.21 2.08
CA SER A 72 -8.20 -8.54 1.59
C SER A 72 -7.64 -7.53 0.58
N GLY A 73 -8.44 -7.09 -0.40
CA GLY A 73 -7.99 -6.08 -1.38
C GLY A 73 -7.67 -4.71 -0.73
N PRO A 74 -8.48 -4.21 0.23
CA PRO A 74 -8.11 -3.06 1.07
C PRO A 74 -6.83 -3.28 1.89
N ALA A 75 -6.57 -4.50 2.36
CA ALA A 75 -5.34 -4.81 3.08
C ALA A 75 -4.11 -4.76 2.19
N ASP A 76 -4.19 -5.27 0.96
CA ASP A 76 -3.09 -5.17 -0.01
C ASP A 76 -2.87 -3.73 -0.48
N LEU A 77 -3.93 -2.95 -0.71
CA LEU A 77 -3.77 -1.53 -1.00
C LEU A 77 -3.06 -0.81 0.16
N ALA A 78 -3.48 -1.05 1.40
CA ALA A 78 -2.85 -0.47 2.57
C ALA A 78 -1.36 -0.85 2.70
N LEU A 79 -1.01 -2.11 2.44
CA LEU A 79 0.38 -2.57 2.48
C LEU A 79 1.24 -1.87 1.42
N ASN A 80 0.72 -1.71 0.21
CA ASN A 80 1.42 -1.02 -0.87
C ASN A 80 1.55 0.48 -0.64
N VAL A 81 0.56 1.11 0.01
CA VAL A 81 0.67 2.51 0.46
C VAL A 81 1.79 2.65 1.48
N CYS A 82 1.83 1.80 2.52
CA CYS A 82 2.88 1.82 3.53
C CYS A 82 4.27 1.59 2.91
N GLN A 83 4.38 0.62 1.99
CA GLN A 83 5.62 0.35 1.27
C GLN A 83 6.07 1.55 0.42
N THR A 84 5.15 2.18 -0.31
CA THR A 84 5.42 3.35 -1.15
C THR A 84 5.88 4.55 -0.31
N TYR A 85 5.19 4.82 0.79
CA TYR A 85 5.55 5.89 1.71
C TYR A 85 6.97 5.70 2.26
N LEU A 86 7.29 4.51 2.78
CA LEU A 86 8.63 4.20 3.29
C LEU A 86 9.73 4.32 2.22
N ASN A 87 9.43 3.92 0.98
CA ASN A 87 10.38 4.07 -0.12
C ASN A 87 10.67 5.55 -0.43
N ILE A 88 9.65 6.42 -0.40
CA ILE A 88 9.82 7.87 -0.57
C ILE A 88 10.65 8.47 0.57
N GLN A 89 10.44 7.99 1.80
CA GLN A 89 11.23 8.38 2.97
C GLN A 89 12.64 7.77 2.97
N LEU A 90 13.04 7.05 1.91
CA LEU A 90 14.32 6.36 1.79
C LEU A 90 14.60 5.39 2.96
N TYR A 91 13.55 4.84 3.55
CA TYR A 91 13.67 3.90 4.66
C TYR A 91 14.36 2.60 4.24
N SER A 92 15.14 2.05 5.15
CA SER A 92 15.76 0.74 5.05
C SER A 92 15.61 0.00 6.38
N GLY A 93 15.23 -1.26 6.33
CA GLY A 93 15.08 -2.11 7.50
C GLY A 93 14.99 -3.59 7.13
N GLU A 94 14.55 -4.41 8.07
CA GLU A 94 14.27 -5.82 7.79
C GLU A 94 13.12 -5.95 6.78
N LYS A 95 13.18 -6.97 5.91
CA LYS A 95 12.11 -7.28 4.94
C LYS A 95 11.37 -8.56 5.31
N VAL A 96 10.09 -8.60 4.97
CA VAL A 96 9.20 -9.76 5.14
C VAL A 96 8.77 -10.26 3.76
N LYS A 97 8.79 -11.59 3.58
CA LYS A 97 8.34 -12.23 2.34
C LYS A 97 6.81 -12.16 2.24
N CYS A 98 6.31 -11.57 1.17
CA CYS A 98 4.89 -11.59 0.81
C CYS A 98 4.57 -12.78 -0.10
N PHE A 99 3.28 -12.96 -0.46
CA PHE A 99 2.92 -14.01 -1.43
C PHE A 99 3.64 -13.76 -2.77
N ASP A 100 3.64 -12.50 -3.22
CA ASP A 100 4.54 -12.00 -4.26
C ASP A 100 5.26 -10.73 -3.81
N GLY A 101 6.55 -10.63 -4.14
CA GLY A 101 7.45 -9.57 -3.67
C GLY A 101 7.89 -9.70 -2.20
N TRP A 102 8.56 -8.66 -1.72
CA TRP A 102 8.99 -8.47 -0.34
C TRP A 102 8.69 -7.04 0.10
N CYS A 103 8.17 -6.87 1.32
CA CYS A 103 7.91 -5.55 1.90
C CYS A 103 8.82 -5.29 3.09
N TRP A 104 8.96 -4.02 3.48
CA TRP A 104 9.57 -3.67 4.75
C TRP A 104 8.74 -4.24 5.91
N LYS A 105 9.40 -4.79 6.93
CA LYS A 105 8.76 -5.26 8.16
C LYS A 105 7.97 -4.14 8.86
N LEU A 106 8.44 -2.90 8.73
CA LEU A 106 7.72 -1.72 9.19
C LEU A 106 6.41 -1.50 8.42
N ALA A 107 6.41 -1.63 7.08
CA ALA A 107 5.17 -1.56 6.29
C ALA A 107 4.19 -2.68 6.71
N TRP A 108 4.71 -3.89 6.94
CA TRP A 108 3.95 -5.00 7.45
C TRP A 108 3.32 -4.72 8.83
N GLY A 109 4.06 -4.08 9.75
CA GLY A 109 3.52 -3.70 11.06
C GLY A 109 2.39 -2.67 10.99
N LEU A 110 2.44 -1.75 10.04
CA LEU A 110 1.52 -0.60 9.94
C LEU A 110 0.23 -0.90 9.16
N HIS A 111 0.29 -1.76 8.14
CA HIS A 111 -0.75 -1.78 7.10
C HIS A 111 -2.15 -2.16 7.60
N GLN A 112 -2.30 -3.00 8.62
CA GLN A 112 -3.62 -3.37 9.12
C GLN A 112 -4.30 -2.20 9.84
N GLU A 113 -3.51 -1.39 10.53
CA GLU A 113 -4.01 -0.19 11.20
C GLU A 113 -4.35 0.90 10.19
N PHE A 114 -3.43 1.15 9.25
CA PHE A 114 -3.65 2.08 8.15
C PHE A 114 -4.89 1.71 7.31
N LYS A 115 -5.09 0.41 7.07
CA LYS A 115 -6.28 -0.10 6.40
C LYS A 115 -7.54 0.30 7.15
N ARG A 116 -7.57 0.07 8.47
CA ARG A 116 -8.75 0.33 9.30
C ARG A 116 -9.09 1.82 9.30
N ASP A 117 -8.09 2.66 9.51
CA ASP A 117 -8.30 4.09 9.74
C ASP A 117 -8.56 4.86 8.45
N ILE A 118 -7.90 4.47 7.35
CA ILE A 118 -7.93 5.20 6.08
C ILE A 118 -8.61 4.37 4.97
N ILE A 119 -8.04 3.23 4.57
CA ILE A 119 -8.47 2.55 3.33
C ILE A 119 -9.89 1.99 3.42
N ALA A 120 -10.29 1.46 4.58
CA ALA A 120 -11.61 0.87 4.78
C ALA A 120 -12.68 1.89 5.13
N SER A 121 -12.30 3.10 5.58
CA SER A 121 -13.22 4.12 6.10
C SER A 121 -13.73 5.08 5.03
N VAL A 122 -13.07 5.14 3.87
CA VAL A 122 -13.43 6.05 2.78
C VAL A 122 -14.65 5.57 2.00
N PRO A 123 -15.38 6.48 1.32
CA PRO A 123 -16.50 6.09 0.45
C PRO A 123 -16.07 5.13 -0.66
N ARG A 124 -16.89 4.12 -0.95
CA ARG A 124 -16.64 3.17 -2.06
C ARG A 124 -16.57 3.84 -3.44
N SER A 125 -17.22 5.00 -3.58
CA SER A 125 -17.18 5.84 -4.80
C SER A 125 -15.82 6.45 -5.08
N GLY A 126 -14.93 6.49 -4.09
CA GLY A 126 -13.59 7.05 -4.19
C GLY A 126 -13.39 8.37 -3.46
N VAL A 127 -12.12 8.72 -3.26
CA VAL A 127 -11.63 9.93 -2.59
C VAL A 127 -10.19 10.22 -3.03
N SER A 128 -9.76 11.47 -2.89
CA SER A 128 -8.35 11.84 -2.90
C SER A 128 -8.01 12.43 -1.52
N ILE A 129 -7.02 11.84 -0.84
CA ILE A 129 -6.60 12.27 0.49
C ILE A 129 -5.27 13.00 0.37
N PRO A 130 -5.15 14.27 0.81
CA PRO A 130 -3.90 15.02 0.76
C PRO A 130 -2.74 14.26 1.42
N PHE A 131 -1.55 14.36 0.83
CA PHE A 131 -0.36 13.68 1.35
C PHE A 131 -0.04 14.11 2.79
N GLU A 132 -0.27 15.37 3.16
CA GLU A 132 -0.08 15.85 4.53
C GLU A 132 -0.87 15.05 5.57
N THR A 133 -2.09 14.62 5.23
CA THR A 133 -2.93 13.79 6.12
C THR A 133 -2.36 12.38 6.24
N ILE A 134 -1.83 11.84 5.14
CA ILE A 134 -1.20 10.52 5.11
C ILE A 134 0.12 10.54 5.89
N ASP A 135 0.96 11.55 5.66
CA ASP A 135 2.21 11.78 6.37
C ASP A 135 1.98 11.93 7.86
N ALA A 136 1.02 12.77 8.28
CA ALA A 136 0.67 12.94 9.69
C ALA A 136 0.28 11.61 10.37
N TRP A 137 -0.53 10.77 9.70
CA TRP A 137 -0.87 9.45 10.21
C TRP A 137 0.39 8.59 10.39
N PHE A 138 1.30 8.55 9.42
CA PHE A 138 2.54 7.78 9.54
C PHE A 138 3.46 8.32 10.64
N GLN A 139 3.60 9.64 10.79
CA GLN A 139 4.41 10.23 11.86
C GLN A 139 3.87 9.87 13.25
N GLU A 140 2.55 9.80 13.41
CA GLU A 140 1.90 9.40 14.66
C GLU A 140 2.09 7.90 14.97
N HIS A 141 2.05 7.04 13.95
CA HIS A 141 2.02 5.57 14.14
C HIS A 141 3.38 4.90 14.02
N ILE A 142 4.39 5.55 13.43
CA ILE A 142 5.77 5.06 13.43
C ILE A 142 6.42 5.42 14.76
N THR A 143 6.16 4.60 15.78
CA THR A 143 6.76 4.75 17.11
C THR A 143 8.21 4.27 17.14
N ASP A 144 8.97 4.73 18.14
CA ASP A 144 10.35 4.30 18.36
C ASP A 144 10.45 2.78 18.60
N ASP A 145 9.52 2.21 19.36
CA ASP A 145 9.44 0.77 19.61
C ASP A 145 9.26 -0.02 18.31
N LEU A 146 8.37 0.45 17.43
CA LEU A 146 8.11 -0.21 16.15
C LEU A 146 9.32 -0.09 15.21
N ARG A 147 9.99 1.06 15.20
CA ARG A 147 11.25 1.24 14.45
C ARG A 147 12.32 0.27 14.94
N GLN A 148 12.51 0.18 16.26
CA GLN A 148 13.50 -0.71 16.87
C GLN A 148 13.22 -2.18 16.56
N ALA A 149 11.95 -2.60 16.58
CA ALA A 149 11.54 -3.97 16.26
C ALA A 149 11.74 -4.35 14.77
N CYS A 150 11.87 -3.35 13.90
CA CYS A 150 12.04 -3.50 12.45
C CYS A 150 13.47 -3.23 11.96
N ALA A 151 14.36 -2.78 12.85
CA ALA A 151 15.75 -2.48 12.51
C ALA A 151 16.55 -3.76 12.19
N VAL A 152 17.48 -3.65 11.25
CA VAL A 152 18.49 -4.69 11.03
C VAL A 152 19.55 -4.51 12.11
N TYR A 153 19.67 -5.47 13.02
CA TYR A 153 20.78 -5.50 13.95
C TYR A 153 22.04 -5.88 13.17
N VAL A 154 23.01 -4.98 13.13
CA VAL A 154 24.35 -5.29 12.69
C VAL A 154 25.11 -5.66 13.95
N ASP A 155 25.47 -6.93 14.14
CA ASP A 155 26.39 -7.30 15.20
C ASP A 155 27.72 -6.59 14.95
N GLU A 156 28.10 -5.66 15.83
CA GLU A 156 29.41 -5.01 15.79
C GLU A 156 30.53 -5.90 16.39
N ASP A 157 30.22 -7.13 16.82
CA ASP A 157 31.16 -8.03 17.51
C ASP A 157 31.72 -9.16 16.63
N VAL A 158 32.29 -8.80 15.47
CA VAL A 158 33.32 -9.64 14.82
C VAL A 158 34.53 -8.78 14.48
N GLN A 159 35.18 -8.25 15.51
CA GLN A 159 36.60 -7.88 15.42
C GLN A 159 37.45 -9.03 15.95
N ALA A 160 38.10 -9.68 14.97
CA ALA A 160 39.22 -10.61 14.98
C ALA A 160 39.97 -10.88 16.30
#